data_AF-A0A1F8NSX9-F1
#
_entry.id   AF-A0A1F8NSX9-F1
#
_cell.length_a   1.000
_cell.length_b   1.000
_cell.length_c   1.000
_cell.angle_alpha   90.00
_cell.angle_beta   90.00
_cell.angle_gamma   90.00
#
_symmetry.space_group_name_H-M   'P 1'
#
loop_
_entity.id
_entity.type
_entity.pdbx_description
1 polymer ?
#
loop_
_entity_poly.entity_id
_entity_poly.type
_entity_poly.pdbx_seq_one_letter_code
_entity_poly.pdbx_strand_id
1 'polypeptide(L)'
;MDPTAGLRGPQLALGYWQLSRVYAVSRDAVRAAEYGQRSLEASHEQGPFLSAYEHESLPRAAAVDGDAATRDIHLAEARALLGDVTDPEERALLEADLRGIAP
;
A
#
# COMPACT_ATOMS: atom_id res chain seq x y z
N MET A 1 -23.46 -14.99 -2.06
CA MET A 1 -22.60 -15.07 -3.25
C MET A 1 -21.36 -14.29 -2.91
N ASP A 2 -20.18 -14.90 -2.92
CA ASP A 2 -18.94 -14.18 -2.63
C ASP A 2 -18.65 -13.22 -3.81
N PRO A 3 -18.67 -11.89 -3.59
CA PRO A 3 -18.44 -10.91 -4.66
C PRO A 3 -17.01 -10.98 -5.23
N THR A 4 -16.09 -11.72 -4.59
CA THR A 4 -14.70 -11.88 -5.03
C THR A 4 -14.45 -13.11 -5.89
N ALA A 5 -15.48 -13.94 -6.15
CA ALA A 5 -15.40 -15.25 -6.80
C ALA A 5 -14.87 -15.28 -8.27
N GLY A 6 -14.27 -14.20 -8.76
CA GLY A 6 -13.59 -14.14 -10.06
C GLY A 6 -12.38 -13.20 -10.11
N LEU A 7 -12.00 -12.57 -9.00
CA LEU A 7 -10.82 -11.71 -8.93
C LEU A 7 -9.57 -12.55 -8.62
N ARG A 8 -8.44 -12.26 -9.28
CA ARG A 8 -7.15 -12.86 -8.92
C ARG A 8 -6.49 -12.01 -7.83
N GLY A 9 -5.52 -12.58 -7.11
CA GLY A 9 -4.76 -11.91 -6.04
C GLY A 9 -4.39 -10.44 -6.34
N PRO A 10 -3.85 -10.11 -7.54
CA PRO A 10 -3.51 -8.73 -7.89
C PRO A 10 -4.68 -7.75 -7.92
N GLN A 11 -5.85 -8.15 -8.43
CA GLN A 11 -7.00 -7.24 -8.47
C GLN A 11 -7.59 -7.02 -7.07
N LEU A 12 -7.53 -8.03 -6.20
CA LEU A 12 -7.95 -7.91 -4.80
C LEU A 12 -7.01 -7.02 -4.00
N ALA A 13 -5.69 -7.24 -4.12
CA ALA A 13 -4.68 -6.42 -3.49
C ALA A 13 -4.86 -4.94 -3.88
N LEU A 14 -4.99 -4.65 -5.17
CA LEU A 14 -5.22 -3.29 -5.64
C LEU A 14 -6.52 -2.67 -5.10
N GLY A 15 -7.61 -3.43 -5.06
CA GLY A 15 -8.88 -2.95 -4.51
C GLY A 15 -8.79 -2.61 -3.02
N TYR A 16 -8.10 -3.44 -2.24
CA TYR A 16 -7.84 -3.18 -0.83
C TYR A 16 -6.91 -1.99 -0.61
N TRP A 17 -5.86 -1.84 -1.43
CA TRP A 17 -5.00 -0.66 -1.43
C TRP A 17 -5.82 0.63 -1.67
N GLN A 18 -6.70 0.65 -2.67
CA GLN A 18 -7.56 1.80 -2.95
C GLN A 18 -8.48 2.13 -1.76
N LEU A 19 -9.08 1.12 -1.12
CA LEU A 19 -9.92 1.33 0.07
C LEU A 19 -9.12 1.87 1.25
N SER A 20 -7.93 1.33 1.51
CA SER A 20 -7.04 1.85 2.54
C SER A 20 -6.74 3.34 2.34
N ARG A 21 -6.44 3.75 1.10
CA ARG A 21 -6.19 5.15 0.74
C ARG A 21 -7.43 6.04 0.97
N VAL A 22 -8.63 5.57 0.63
CA VAL A 22 -9.89 6.30 0.90
C VAL A 22 -10.06 6.55 2.39
N TYR A 23 -9.86 5.52 3.22
CA TYR A 23 -10.00 5.63 4.67
C TYR A 23 -8.92 6.50 5.31
N ALA A 24 -7.69 6.45 4.80
CA ALA A 24 -6.62 7.34 5.25
C ALA A 24 -6.95 8.82 4.98
N VAL A 25 -7.47 9.13 3.79
CA VAL A 25 -7.93 10.49 3.44
C VAL A 25 -9.09 10.95 4.33
N SER A 26 -10.02 10.05 4.67
CA SER A 26 -11.12 10.35 5.60
C SER A 26 -10.72 10.30 7.08
N ARG A 27 -9.44 10.08 7.39
CA ARG A 27 -8.88 9.97 8.75
C ARG A 27 -9.48 8.84 9.60
N ASP A 28 -9.91 7.75 8.98
CA ASP A 28 -10.34 6.51 9.64
C ASP A 28 -9.15 5.54 9.70
N ALA A 29 -8.30 5.71 10.72
CA ALA A 29 -7.06 4.96 10.86
C ALA A 29 -7.28 3.44 10.95
N VAL A 30 -8.31 3.00 11.69
CA VAL A 30 -8.62 1.58 11.89
C VAL A 30 -8.96 0.90 10.57
N ARG A 31 -9.85 1.50 9.77
CA ARG A 31 -10.19 0.91 8.46
C ARG A 31 -9.04 1.05 7.47
N ALA A 32 -8.29 2.15 7.51
CA ALA A 32 -7.10 2.30 6.66
C ALA A 32 -6.09 1.18 6.90
N ALA A 33 -5.83 0.83 8.17
CA ALA A 33 -4.95 -0.26 8.56
C ALA A 33 -5.53 -1.62 8.17
N GLU A 34 -6.83 -1.86 8.44
CA GLU A 34 -7.50 -3.12 8.08
C GLU A 34 -7.38 -3.42 6.59
N TYR A 35 -7.69 -2.46 5.73
CA TYR A 35 -7.61 -2.65 4.29
C TYR A 35 -6.18 -2.66 3.77
N GLY A 36 -5.24 -1.95 4.41
CA GLY A 36 -3.82 -2.04 4.06
C GLY A 36 -3.26 -3.44 4.33
N GLN A 37 -3.60 -4.02 5.47
CA GLN A 37 -3.20 -5.38 5.83
C GLN A 37 -3.79 -6.42 4.87
N ARG A 38 -5.09 -6.29 4.51
CA ARG A 38 -5.72 -7.16 3.50
C ARG A 38 -5.07 -7.02 2.12
N SER A 39 -4.62 -5.82 1.76
CA SER A 39 -3.86 -5.62 0.51
C SER A 39 -2.58 -6.43 0.50
N LEU A 40 -1.82 -6.40 1.61
CA LEU A 40 -0.58 -7.13 1.76
C LEU A 40 -0.81 -8.66 1.76
N GLU A 41 -1.87 -9.12 2.42
CA GLU A 41 -2.24 -10.54 2.48
C GLU A 41 -2.75 -11.08 1.14
N ALA A 42 -3.44 -10.26 0.35
CA ALA A 42 -3.89 -10.62 -0.99
C ALA A 42 -2.75 -10.62 -2.02
N SER A 43 -1.58 -10.09 -1.64
CA SER A 43 -0.40 -10.10 -2.49
C SER A 43 0.23 -11.47 -2.56
N HIS A 44 0.32 -11.99 -3.78
CA HIS A 44 1.15 -13.15 -4.07
C HIS A 44 1.87 -12.92 -5.40
N GLU A 45 3.19 -13.03 -5.37
CA GLU A 45 4.09 -13.05 -6.55
C GLU A 45 3.89 -11.86 -7.52
N GLN A 46 3.80 -10.65 -6.99
CA GLN A 46 3.80 -9.43 -7.80
C GLN A 46 5.22 -8.97 -8.16
N GLY A 47 5.35 -8.21 -9.24
CA GLY A 47 6.58 -7.47 -9.53
C GLY A 47 6.84 -6.34 -8.51
N PRO A 48 8.08 -5.82 -8.42
CA PRO A 48 8.49 -4.87 -7.38
C PRO A 48 7.60 -3.63 -7.26
N PHE A 49 7.06 -3.14 -8.38
CA PHE A 49 6.21 -1.95 -8.43
C PHE A 49 4.90 -2.13 -7.64
N LEU A 50 4.18 -3.23 -7.88
CA LEU A 50 2.93 -3.50 -7.17
C LEU A 50 3.18 -3.88 -5.70
N SER A 51 4.25 -4.62 -5.43
CA SER A 51 4.66 -4.94 -4.05
C SER A 51 4.95 -3.66 -3.24
N ALA A 52 5.60 -2.66 -3.85
CA ALA A 52 5.88 -1.41 -3.15
C ALA A 52 4.60 -0.65 -2.76
N TYR A 53 3.56 -0.70 -3.60
CA TYR A 53 2.26 -0.09 -3.29
C TYR A 53 1.51 -0.79 -2.17
N GLU A 54 1.67 -2.10 -2.02
CA GLU A 54 1.08 -2.82 -0.89
C GLU A 54 1.68 -2.35 0.43
N HIS A 55 3.01 -2.20 0.47
CA HIS A 55 3.73 -1.62 1.60
C HIS A 55 3.44 -0.12 1.79
N GLU A 56 2.95 0.61 0.78
CA GLU A 56 2.61 2.04 0.87
C GLU A 56 1.32 2.33 1.65
N SER A 57 0.40 1.36 1.71
CA SER A 57 -0.91 1.53 2.37
C SER A 57 -0.82 1.66 3.90
N LEU A 58 0.02 0.86 4.54
CA LEU A 58 0.19 0.81 6.00
C LEU A 58 0.83 2.08 6.59
N PRO A 59 1.87 2.69 5.97
CA PRO A 59 2.39 3.99 6.36
C PRO A 59 1.36 5.11 6.38
N ARG A 60 0.42 5.13 5.43
CA ARG A 60 -0.64 6.14 5.42
C ARG A 60 -1.59 5.96 6.59
N ALA A 61 -2.00 4.73 6.87
CA ALA A 61 -2.83 4.43 8.04
C ALA A 61 -2.11 4.81 9.35
N ALA A 62 -0.84 4.42 9.46
CA ALA A 62 0.00 4.71 10.61
C ALA A 62 0.24 6.21 10.81
N ALA A 63 0.39 7.00 9.73
CA ALA A 63 0.49 8.45 9.80
C ALA A 63 -0.81 9.13 10.29
N VAL A 64 -1.98 8.52 10.07
CA VAL A 64 -3.24 9.02 10.64
C VAL A 64 -3.30 8.75 12.15
N ASP A 65 -2.83 7.59 12.59
CA ASP A 65 -2.85 7.15 13.99
C ASP A 65 -1.68 7.70 14.84
N GLY A 66 -0.65 8.26 14.18
CA GLY A 66 0.58 8.70 14.84
C GLY A 66 1.56 7.57 15.17
N ASP A 67 1.38 6.39 14.58
CA ASP A 67 2.28 5.25 14.74
C ASP A 67 3.51 5.38 13.81
N ALA A 68 4.49 6.15 14.27
CA ALA A 68 5.73 6.36 13.53
C ALA A 68 6.52 5.05 13.29
N ALA A 69 6.42 4.06 14.19
CA ALA A 69 7.17 2.82 14.07
C ALA A 69 6.67 1.98 12.89
N THR A 70 5.36 1.74 12.82
CA THR A 70 4.75 1.02 11.70
C THR A 70 4.98 1.77 10.39
N ARG A 71 4.84 3.11 10.40
CA ARG A 71 5.10 3.92 9.22
C ARG A 71 6.52 3.73 8.69
N ASP A 72 7.52 3.84 9.56
CA ASP A 72 8.92 3.82 9.14
C ASP A 72 9.36 2.43 8.63
N ILE A 73 8.85 1.35 9.24
CA ILE A 73 9.09 -0.03 8.79
C ILE A 73 8.58 -0.21 7.36
N HIS A 74 7.33 0.13 7.10
CA HIS A 74 6.73 -0.11 5.79
C HIS A 74 7.24 0.87 4.72
N LEU A 75 7.62 2.10 5.09
CA LEU A 75 8.32 3.01 4.18
C LEU A 75 9.70 2.49 3.78
N ALA A 76 10.43 1.85 4.70
CA ALA A 76 11.73 1.25 4.39
C ALA A 76 11.59 0.12 3.36
N GLU A 77 10.61 -0.78 3.54
CA GLU A 77 10.33 -1.85 2.59
C GLU A 77 9.89 -1.32 1.21
N ALA A 78 8.96 -0.36 1.17
CA ALA A 78 8.53 0.23 -0.08
C ALA A 78 9.68 0.93 -0.84
N ARG A 79 10.62 1.55 -0.11
CA ARG A 79 11.83 2.16 -0.69
C ARG A 79 12.85 1.13 -1.17
N ALA A 80 12.97 -0.02 -0.50
CA ALA A 80 13.80 -1.12 -0.97
C ALA A 80 13.26 -1.64 -2.32
N LEU A 81 11.95 -1.90 -2.39
CA LEU A 81 11.28 -2.35 -3.61
C LEU A 81 11.34 -1.33 -4.75
N LEU A 82 11.25 -0.02 -4.44
CA LEU A 82 11.48 1.05 -5.42
C LEU A 82 12.85 0.91 -6.10
N GLY A 83 13.88 0.42 -5.39
CA GLY A 83 15.21 0.14 -5.93
C GLY A 83 15.21 -0.88 -7.07
N ASP A 84 14.26 -1.82 -7.05
CA ASP A 84 14.14 -2.91 -8.01
C ASP A 84 13.15 -2.61 -9.16
N VAL A 85 12.44 -1.47 -9.12
CA VAL A 85 11.55 -1.02 -10.21
C VAL A 85 12.39 -0.50 -11.38
N THR A 86 12.35 -1.23 -12.51
CA THR A 86 13.13 -0.91 -13.71
C THR A 86 12.42 0.00 -14.71
N ASP A 87 11.09 0.02 -14.68
CA ASP A 87 10.32 0.90 -15.55
C ASP A 87 10.38 2.35 -15.00
N PRO A 88 10.81 3.33 -15.81
CA PRO A 88 11.04 4.69 -15.34
C PRO A 88 9.75 5.43 -14.99
N GLU A 89 8.62 5.12 -15.64
CA GLU A 89 7.34 5.75 -15.36
C GLU A 89 6.76 5.22 -14.05
N GLU A 90 6.78 3.90 -13.88
CA GLU A 90 6.40 3.23 -12.62
C GLU A 90 7.24 3.72 -11.44
N ARG A 91 8.56 3.82 -11.63
CA ARG A 91 9.48 4.32 -10.60
C ARG A 91 9.15 5.76 -10.19
N ALA A 92 8.92 6.64 -11.17
CA ALA A 92 8.60 8.04 -10.91
C ALA A 92 7.26 8.20 -10.17
N LEU A 93 6.27 7.40 -10.53
CA LEU A 93 4.96 7.40 -9.88
C LEU A 93 5.05 6.95 -8.42
N LEU A 94 5.72 5.81 -8.17
CA LEU A 94 5.90 5.28 -6.83
C LEU A 94 6.69 6.25 -5.93
N GLU A 95 7.75 6.86 -6.46
CA GLU A 95 8.53 7.84 -5.71
C GLU A 95 7.68 9.07 -5.31
N ALA A 96 6.79 9.53 -6.19
CA ALA A 96 5.88 10.63 -5.90
C ALA A 96 4.88 10.29 -4.80
N ASP A 97 4.28 9.10 -4.82
CA ASP A 97 3.34 8.67 -3.79
C ASP A 97 4.04 8.49 -2.42
N LEU A 98 5.24 7.90 -2.39
CA LEU A 98 6.02 7.72 -1.15
C LEU A 98 6.44 9.07 -0.52
N ARG A 99 6.76 10.09 -1.34
CA ARG A 99 7.01 11.46 -0.83
C ARG A 99 5.76 12.10 -0.22
N GLY A 100 4.56 11.68 -0.66
CA GLY A 100 3.28 12.18 -0.17
C GLY A 100 2.80 11.56 1.14
N ILE A 101 3.61 10.73 1.80
CA ILE A 101 3.30 10.17 3.12
C ILE A 101 3.92 11.10 4.18
N ALA A 102 3.07 11.64 5.05
CA ALA A 102 3.51 12.57 6.09
C ALA A 102 4.39 11.87 7.16
N PRO A 103 5.38 12.59 7.74
CA PRO A 103 6.06 12.17 8.97
C PRO A 103 5.15 12.31 10.21
#